data_AF-A0A9E0KVM2-F1
#
_entry.id   AF-A0A9E0KVM2-F1
#
_cell.length_a   1.000
_cell.length_b   1.000
_cell.length_c   1.000
_cell.angle_alpha   90.00
_cell.angle_beta   90.00
_cell.angle_gamma   90.00
#
_symmetry.space_group_name_H-M   'P 1'
#
loop_
_entity.id
_entity.type
_entity.pdbx_description
1 polymer ?
#
loop_
_entity_poly.entity_id
_entity_poly.type
_entity_poly.pdbx_seq_one_letter_code
_entity_poly.pdbx_strand_id
1 'polypeptide(L)'
;MSALPVWVLSDGAPGHLSQSQGIVDALASQVAVQVTQIDLRVRSGFWKRLGRLLLPWIRHESSWLPHIYEISVPSGNPVLIVSSGGNTLLANALLAQKTGAVNVYSGTLKGYPAESYQCIFSVTSLGVANNHVLPLPPVPGELARPLLVTSSEKYIAVLIGG
;
A
#
# COMPACT_ATOMS: atom_id res chain seq x y z
N MET A 1 -1.96 -21.94 -14.99
CA MET A 1 -1.82 -20.47 -14.93
C MET A 1 -0.98 -20.13 -13.71
N SER A 2 0.14 -19.44 -13.86
CA SER A 2 0.98 -19.01 -12.73
C SER A 2 0.35 -17.80 -12.05
N ALA A 3 0.24 -17.81 -10.71
CA ALA A 3 -0.28 -16.68 -9.95
C ALA A 3 0.69 -15.48 -9.99
N LEU A 4 0.16 -14.26 -10.04
CA LEU A 4 0.95 -13.03 -10.01
C LEU A 4 1.51 -12.79 -8.59
N PRO A 5 2.83 -12.73 -8.40
CA PRO A 5 3.41 -12.47 -7.08
C PRO A 5 3.27 -11.00 -6.71
N VAL A 6 2.51 -10.72 -5.65
CA VAL A 6 2.20 -9.37 -5.17
C VAL A 6 2.71 -9.20 -3.75
N TRP A 7 3.42 -8.10 -3.48
CA TRP A 7 3.82 -7.72 -2.14
C TRP A 7 2.87 -6.67 -1.57
N VAL A 8 2.42 -6.90 -0.34
CA VAL A 8 1.59 -5.94 0.41
C VAL A 8 2.41 -5.41 1.58
N LEU A 9 2.68 -4.11 1.61
CA LEU A 9 3.43 -3.50 2.71
C LEU A 9 2.49 -3.06 3.83
N SER A 10 2.84 -3.41 5.06
CA SER A 10 2.08 -3.11 6.27
C SER A 10 2.95 -2.37 7.29
N ASP A 11 2.50 -1.22 7.77
CA ASP A 11 3.12 -0.52 8.90
C ASP A 11 2.52 -0.88 10.26
N GLY A 12 1.73 -1.96 10.31
CA GLY A 12 1.06 -2.47 11.51
C GLY A 12 -0.28 -1.79 11.84
N ALA A 13 -0.67 -0.73 11.13
CA ALA A 13 -1.98 -0.10 11.34
C ALA A 13 -3.08 -0.87 10.59
N PRO A 14 -4.12 -1.40 11.27
CA PRO A 14 -5.15 -2.23 10.63
C PRO A 14 -5.86 -1.52 9.47
N GLY A 15 -6.17 -0.24 9.62
CA GLY A 15 -6.84 0.55 8.56
C GLY A 15 -6.00 0.71 7.30
N HIS A 16 -4.67 0.80 7.40
CA HIS A 16 -3.80 0.84 6.23
C HIS A 16 -3.74 -0.53 5.54
N LEU A 17 -3.61 -1.60 6.31
CA LEU A 17 -3.59 -2.95 5.77
C LEU A 17 -4.90 -3.27 5.03
N SER A 18 -6.05 -2.92 5.60
CA SER A 18 -7.35 -3.09 4.95
C SER A 18 -7.43 -2.38 3.59
N GLN A 19 -6.88 -1.18 3.45
CA GLN A 19 -6.87 -0.48 2.16
C GLN A 19 -5.99 -1.19 1.12
N SER A 20 -4.79 -1.60 1.51
CA SER A 20 -3.90 -2.36 0.62
C SER A 20 -4.57 -3.67 0.19
N GLN A 21 -5.22 -4.37 1.11
CA GLN A 21 -5.94 -5.61 0.83
C GLN A 21 -7.12 -5.38 -0.12
N GLY A 22 -7.87 -4.28 0.04
CA GLY A 22 -8.96 -3.95 -0.89
C GLY A 22 -8.53 -3.80 -2.35
N ILE A 23 -7.35 -3.23 -2.59
CA ILE A 23 -6.76 -3.15 -3.94
C ILE A 23 -6.42 -4.56 -4.46
N VAL A 24 -5.81 -5.39 -3.61
CA VAL A 24 -5.42 -6.75 -3.97
C VAL A 24 -6.63 -7.65 -4.22
N ASP A 25 -7.69 -7.52 -3.43
CA ASP A 25 -8.93 -8.28 -3.60
C ASP A 25 -9.62 -7.91 -4.92
N ALA A 26 -9.63 -6.62 -5.28
CA ALA A 26 -10.14 -6.17 -6.58
C ALA A 26 -9.33 -6.79 -7.73
N LEU A 27 -8.00 -6.85 -7.61
CA LEU A 27 -7.13 -7.52 -8.59
C LEU A 27 -7.38 -9.03 -8.64
N ALA A 28 -7.50 -9.69 -7.47
CA ALA A 28 -7.74 -11.12 -7.34
C ALA A 28 -9.09 -11.56 -7.93
N SER A 29 -10.05 -10.63 -8.08
CA SER A 29 -11.31 -10.89 -8.79
C SER A 29 -11.13 -11.11 -10.31
N GLN A 30 -10.02 -10.66 -10.88
CA GLN A 30 -9.75 -10.71 -12.32
C GLN A 30 -8.66 -11.71 -12.68
N VAL A 31 -7.65 -11.89 -11.81
CA VAL A 31 -6.47 -12.71 -12.06
C VAL A 31 -6.05 -13.48 -10.80
N ALA A 32 -5.40 -14.63 -10.98
CA ALA A 32 -4.83 -15.36 -9.84
C ALA A 32 -3.64 -14.58 -9.25
N VAL A 33 -3.69 -14.30 -7.94
CA VAL A 33 -2.69 -13.52 -7.22
C VAL A 33 -2.08 -14.36 -6.09
N GLN A 34 -0.76 -14.29 -5.93
CA GLN A 34 -0.02 -14.81 -4.79
C GLN A 34 0.44 -13.64 -3.93
N VAL A 35 -0.22 -13.42 -2.80
CA VAL A 35 0.07 -12.29 -1.91
C VAL A 35 1.14 -12.67 -0.89
N THR A 36 2.13 -11.81 -0.71
CA THR A 36 3.08 -11.87 0.41
C THR A 36 3.00 -10.55 1.18
N GLN A 37 2.57 -10.61 2.44
CA GLN A 37 2.61 -9.46 3.32
C GLN A 37 4.04 -9.22 3.83
N ILE A 38 4.48 -7.98 3.77
CA ILE A 38 5.77 -7.54 4.30
C ILE A 38 5.49 -6.49 5.36
N ASP A 39 5.73 -6.88 6.60
CA ASP A 39 5.65 -5.97 7.73
C ASP A 39 6.91 -5.11 7.80
N LEU A 40 6.70 -3.83 8.03
CA LEU A 40 7.78 -2.86 8.20
C LEU A 40 7.54 -1.99 9.42
N ARG A 41 8.63 -1.66 10.11
CA ARG A 41 8.62 -0.68 11.20
C ARG A 41 9.67 0.38 10.93
N VAL A 42 9.30 1.64 11.11
CA VAL A 42 10.26 2.74 10.98
C VAL A 42 11.22 2.69 12.18
N ARG A 43 12.50 2.44 11.90
CA ARG A 43 13.58 2.47 12.88
C ARG A 43 14.12 3.88 13.10
N SER A 44 14.24 4.67 12.02
CA SER A 44 14.76 6.04 12.10
C SER A 44 13.92 7.04 11.31
N GLY A 45 13.23 7.92 12.04
CA GLY A 45 12.47 9.02 11.45
C GLY A 45 13.36 10.05 10.74
N PHE A 46 14.60 10.25 11.20
CA PHE A 46 15.55 11.15 10.55
C PHE A 46 15.94 10.65 9.16
N TRP A 47 16.39 9.39 9.07
CA TRP A 47 16.72 8.77 7.77
C TRP A 47 15.50 8.68 6.85
N LYS A 48 14.31 8.47 7.40
CA LYS A 48 13.06 8.53 6.62
C LYS A 48 12.83 9.91 6.00
N ARG A 49 13.00 10.99 6.79
CA ARG A 49 12.83 12.37 6.30
C ARG A 49 13.86 12.70 5.24
N LEU A 50 15.11 12.28 5.43
CA LEU A 50 16.18 12.46 4.45
C LEU A 50 15.90 11.66 3.17
N GLY A 51 15.51 10.39 3.32
CA GLY A 51 15.16 9.52 2.20
C GLY A 51 13.97 10.06 1.39
N ARG A 52 13.00 10.72 2.03
CA ARG A 52 11.92 11.43 1.32
C ARG A 52 12.44 12.54 0.40
N LEU A 53 13.38 13.34 0.89
CA LEU A 53 13.95 14.45 0.10
C LEU A 53 14.86 13.95 -1.01
N LEU A 54 15.59 12.87 -0.75
CA LEU A 54 16.57 12.32 -1.68
C LEU A 54 16.00 11.25 -2.61
N LEU A 55 14.73 10.85 -2.44
CA LEU A 55 14.11 9.75 -3.20
C LEU A 55 14.36 9.81 -4.72
N PRO A 56 14.25 10.98 -5.40
CA PRO A 56 14.55 11.07 -6.83
C PRO A 56 16.01 10.78 -7.21
N TRP A 57 16.94 10.88 -6.25
CA TRP A 57 18.38 10.72 -6.46
C TRP A 57 18.95 9.43 -5.87
N ILE A 58 18.17 8.65 -5.13
CA ILE A 58 18.60 7.37 -4.59
C ILE A 58 18.74 6.37 -5.75
N ARG A 59 19.98 5.94 -6.04
CA ARG A 59 20.30 4.90 -7.04
C ARG A 59 20.73 3.57 -6.44
N HIS A 60 20.91 3.52 -5.12
CA HIS A 60 21.40 2.36 -4.37
C HIS A 60 20.46 2.07 -3.20
N GLU A 61 19.27 1.59 -3.51
CA GLU A 61 18.16 1.35 -2.60
C GLU A 61 18.46 0.28 -1.53
N SER A 62 19.34 -0.68 -1.84
CA SER A 62 19.77 -1.75 -0.92
C SER A 62 20.48 -1.22 0.33
N SER A 63 21.14 -0.06 0.25
CA SER A 63 21.81 0.57 1.38
C SER A 63 20.87 1.41 2.25
N TRP A 64 19.74 1.89 1.73
CA TRP A 64 18.85 2.81 2.45
C TRP A 64 17.82 2.10 3.32
N LEU A 65 17.21 1.03 2.79
CA LEU A 65 16.13 0.28 3.44
C LEU A 65 16.47 -0.16 4.88
N PRO A 66 17.62 -0.82 5.15
CA PRO A 66 17.96 -1.30 6.50
C PRO A 66 18.22 -0.19 7.54
N HIS A 67 18.58 1.02 7.09
CA HIS A 67 18.82 2.16 7.98
C HIS A 67 17.52 2.85 8.40
N ILE A 68 16.49 2.80 7.55
CA ILE A 68 15.21 3.46 7.79
C ILE A 68 14.22 2.50 8.45
N TYR A 69 14.22 1.24 8.02
CA TYR A 69 13.21 0.26 8.36
C TYR A 69 13.81 -0.98 9.02
N GLU A 70 13.09 -1.50 10.00
CA GLU A 70 13.15 -2.90 10.37
C GLU A 70 12.16 -3.64 9.44
N ILE A 71 12.72 -4.40 8.49
CA ILE A 71 11.97 -5.05 7.42
C ILE A 71 12.67 -6.36 7.01
N SER A 72 11.88 -7.40 6.81
CA SER A 72 12.33 -8.69 6.28
C SER A 72 11.81 -8.87 4.86
N VAL A 73 12.66 -8.60 3.88
CA VAL A 73 12.28 -8.72 2.46
C VAL A 73 12.45 -10.19 2.04
N PRO A 74 11.40 -10.85 1.54
CA PRO A 74 11.47 -12.24 1.10
C PRO A 74 12.38 -12.39 -0.13
N SER A 75 12.83 -13.62 -0.39
CA SER A 75 13.59 -13.92 -1.62
C SER A 75 12.67 -13.85 -2.85
N GLY A 76 13.25 -13.43 -3.98
CA GLY A 76 12.52 -13.22 -5.23
C GLY A 76 12.07 -11.77 -5.45
N ASN A 77 11.35 -11.54 -6.55
CA ASN A 77 10.83 -10.24 -6.93
C ASN A 77 9.32 -10.35 -7.19
N PRO A 78 8.49 -9.42 -6.67
CA PRO A 78 7.11 -9.34 -7.05
C PRO A 78 6.99 -8.70 -8.43
N VAL A 79 5.80 -8.79 -9.02
CA VAL A 79 5.43 -7.97 -10.19
C VAL A 79 4.74 -6.68 -9.78
N LEU A 80 4.18 -6.65 -8.56
CA LEU A 80 3.39 -5.55 -8.02
C LEU A 80 3.65 -5.38 -6.52
N ILE A 81 3.80 -4.13 -6.08
CA ILE A 81 3.90 -3.75 -4.67
C ILE A 81 2.75 -2.82 -4.34
N VAL A 82 1.91 -3.21 -3.39
CA VAL A 82 0.76 -2.43 -2.91
C VAL A 82 1.03 -1.95 -1.49
N SER A 83 0.72 -0.70 -1.20
CA SER A 83 0.82 -0.20 0.17
C SER A 83 -0.16 0.93 0.48
N SER A 84 -0.41 1.14 1.76
CA SER A 84 -1.15 2.27 2.31
C SER A 84 -0.44 2.74 3.58
N GLY A 85 -0.72 3.97 4.01
CA GLY A 85 -0.12 4.56 5.20
C GLY A 85 1.13 5.37 4.92
N GLY A 86 1.41 6.35 5.78
CA GLY A 86 2.52 7.29 5.56
C GLY A 86 3.91 6.68 5.83
N ASN A 87 3.98 5.53 6.48
CA ASN A 87 5.23 4.85 6.79
C ASN A 87 5.68 3.91 5.68
N THR A 88 4.77 3.46 4.83
CA THR A 88 5.06 2.53 3.74
C THR A 88 5.52 3.24 2.46
N LEU A 89 5.18 4.53 2.26
CA LEU A 89 5.50 5.34 1.07
C LEU A 89 6.95 5.17 0.56
N LEU A 90 7.94 5.42 1.43
CA LEU A 90 9.35 5.34 1.03
C LEU A 90 9.78 3.89 0.77
N ALA A 91 9.34 2.94 1.60
CA ALA A 91 9.64 1.53 1.39
C ALA A 91 9.05 1.02 0.06
N ASN A 92 7.84 1.43 -0.29
CA ASN A 92 7.18 1.09 -1.55
C ASN A 92 8.01 1.59 -2.75
N ALA A 93 8.39 2.86 -2.77
CA ALA A 93 9.20 3.42 -3.85
C ALA A 93 10.58 2.75 -3.96
N LEU A 94 11.28 2.56 -2.83
CA LEU A 94 12.61 1.92 -2.82
C LEU A 94 12.55 0.44 -3.24
N LEU A 95 11.56 -0.32 -2.79
CA LEU A 95 11.40 -1.72 -3.19
C LEU A 95 10.99 -1.84 -4.67
N ALA A 96 10.19 -0.91 -5.18
CA ALA A 96 9.83 -0.86 -6.61
C ALA A 96 11.07 -0.61 -7.47
N GLN A 97 11.91 0.36 -7.09
CA GLN A 97 13.19 0.61 -7.74
C GLN A 97 14.10 -0.63 -7.68
N LYS A 98 14.17 -1.30 -6.53
CA LYS A 98 15.00 -2.51 -6.33
C LYS A 98 14.59 -3.68 -7.21
N THR A 99 13.28 -3.92 -7.29
CA THR A 99 12.72 -5.14 -7.87
C THR A 99 12.26 -4.96 -9.32
N GLY A 100 12.11 -3.71 -9.77
CA GLY A 100 11.47 -3.37 -11.04
C GLY A 100 9.95 -3.57 -11.06
N ALA A 101 9.34 -3.86 -9.90
CA ALA A 101 7.91 -4.09 -9.79
C ALA A 101 7.09 -2.81 -9.99
N VAL A 102 5.88 -2.95 -10.54
CA VAL A 102 4.89 -1.87 -10.55
C VAL A 102 4.52 -1.55 -9.11
N ASN A 103 4.43 -0.26 -8.76
CA ASN A 103 4.04 0.13 -7.41
C ASN A 103 2.76 0.95 -7.33
N VAL A 104 1.93 0.60 -6.35
CA VAL A 104 0.62 1.17 -6.12
C VAL A 104 0.53 1.63 -4.67
N TYR A 105 -0.04 2.82 -4.49
CA TYR A 105 -0.24 3.42 -3.17
C TYR A 105 -1.69 3.85 -2.95
N SER A 106 -2.21 3.66 -1.73
CA SER A 106 -3.48 4.23 -1.29
C SER A 106 -3.27 5.28 -0.20
N GLY A 107 -3.68 6.52 -0.47
CA GLY A 107 -3.66 7.62 0.48
C GLY A 107 -3.04 8.90 -0.08
N THR A 108 -2.66 9.80 0.83
CA THR A 108 -1.98 11.06 0.49
C THR A 108 -0.47 10.86 0.42
N LEU A 109 0.21 11.53 -0.52
CA LEU A 109 1.65 11.38 -0.70
C LEU A 109 2.53 12.01 0.39
N LYS A 110 2.00 12.80 1.33
CA LYS A 110 2.79 13.39 2.46
C LYS A 110 4.13 14.05 2.06
N GLY A 111 4.15 14.69 0.89
CA GLY A 111 5.32 15.37 0.33
C GLY A 111 6.31 14.47 -0.40
N TYR A 112 5.96 13.22 -0.69
CA TYR A 112 6.72 12.37 -1.61
C TYR A 112 6.41 12.73 -3.07
N PRO A 113 7.40 12.65 -3.97
CA PRO A 113 7.21 12.85 -5.41
C PRO A 113 6.22 11.84 -5.99
N ALA A 114 5.23 12.30 -6.76
CA ALA A 114 4.21 11.44 -7.35
C ALA A 114 4.81 10.50 -8.39
N GLU A 115 5.84 10.95 -9.12
CA GLU A 115 6.58 10.18 -10.14
C GLU A 115 7.28 8.93 -9.59
N SER A 116 7.43 8.82 -8.28
CA SER A 116 7.95 7.60 -7.63
C SER A 116 6.91 6.48 -7.51
N TYR A 117 5.67 6.73 -7.94
CA TYR A 117 4.57 5.77 -7.89
C TYR A 117 3.95 5.60 -9.28
N GLN A 118 3.61 4.38 -9.66
CA GLN A 118 2.93 4.14 -10.94
C GLN A 118 1.42 4.39 -10.85
N CYS A 119 0.81 4.15 -9.68
CA CYS A 119 -0.61 4.42 -9.46
C CYS A 119 -0.89 4.80 -8.00
N ILE A 120 -1.72 5.82 -7.80
CA ILE A 120 -2.10 6.34 -6.49
C ILE A 120 -3.62 6.41 -6.39
N PHE A 121 -4.20 5.69 -5.44
CA PHE A 121 -5.61 5.83 -5.06
C PHE A 121 -5.76 6.83 -3.93
N SER A 122 -6.73 7.74 -4.05
CA SER A 122 -7.05 8.71 -2.99
C SER A 122 -8.53 9.07 -3.02
N VAL A 123 -9.04 9.65 -1.92
CA VAL A 123 -10.42 10.17 -1.86
C VAL A 123 -10.54 11.61 -2.33
N THR A 124 -9.41 12.25 -2.63
CA THR A 124 -9.33 13.63 -3.11
C THR A 124 -8.29 13.73 -4.22
N SER A 125 -8.52 14.61 -5.19
CA SER A 125 -7.58 14.82 -6.29
C SER A 125 -6.24 15.35 -5.78
N LEU A 126 -5.16 14.70 -6.22
CA LEU A 126 -3.79 15.12 -5.96
C LEU A 126 -3.21 15.98 -7.10
N GLY A 127 -3.97 16.20 -8.18
CA GLY A 127 -3.54 17.01 -9.33
C GLY A 127 -2.42 16.39 -10.17
N VAL A 128 -2.22 15.07 -10.10
CA VAL A 128 -1.18 14.33 -10.82
C VAL A 128 -1.79 13.24 -11.69
N ALA A 129 -1.16 12.94 -12.84
CA ALA A 129 -1.73 12.05 -13.85
C ALA A 129 -1.90 10.59 -13.40
N ASN A 130 -1.06 10.13 -12.47
CA ASN A 130 -1.09 8.78 -11.91
C ASN A 130 -2.01 8.65 -10.68
N ASN A 131 -2.87 9.64 -10.43
CA ASN A 131 -3.83 9.61 -9.33
C ASN A 131 -5.24 9.24 -9.79
N HIS A 132 -5.79 8.18 -9.20
CA HIS A 132 -7.16 7.74 -9.36
C HIS A 132 -7.97 8.12 -8.11
N VAL A 133 -8.90 9.06 -8.28
CA VAL A 133 -9.78 9.50 -7.20
C VAL A 133 -10.95 8.54 -7.07
N LEU A 134 -11.13 7.99 -5.87
CA LEU A 134 -12.22 7.11 -5.50
C LEU A 134 -13.18 7.84 -4.56
N PRO A 135 -14.49 7.52 -4.55
CA PRO A 135 -15.43 8.12 -3.61
C PRO A 135 -15.15 7.69 -2.16
N LEU A 136 -14.54 6.52 -1.97
CA LEU A 136 -14.16 5.94 -0.69
C LEU A 136 -12.80 5.25 -0.82
N PRO A 137 -12.03 5.10 0.27
CA PRO A 137 -10.80 4.34 0.22
C PRO A 137 -11.11 2.88 -0.17
N PRO A 138 -10.15 2.18 -0.82
CA PRO A 138 -10.29 0.75 -1.05
C PRO A 138 -10.55 0.02 0.27
N VAL A 139 -11.42 -0.99 0.24
CA VAL A 139 -11.73 -1.84 1.40
C VAL A 139 -11.70 -3.29 0.98
N PRO A 140 -11.37 -4.23 1.89
CA PRO A 140 -11.39 -5.65 1.59
C PRO A 140 -12.72 -6.09 0.99
N GLY A 141 -12.68 -7.02 0.05
CA GLY A 141 -13.86 -7.44 -0.72
C GLY A 141 -14.98 -8.00 0.14
N GLU A 142 -14.66 -8.56 1.31
CA GLU A 142 -15.64 -9.01 2.30
C GLU A 142 -16.47 -7.86 2.89
N LEU A 143 -15.85 -6.70 3.10
CA LEU A 143 -16.52 -5.50 3.62
C LEU A 143 -17.32 -4.76 2.54
N ALA A 144 -17.03 -5.01 1.27
CA ALA A 144 -17.75 -4.43 0.14
C ALA A 144 -19.07 -5.16 -0.18
N ARG A 145 -19.34 -6.32 0.46
CA ARG A 145 -20.57 -7.07 0.22
C ARG A 145 -21.72 -6.47 1.02
N PRO A 146 -22.91 -6.30 0.42
CA PRO A 146 -24.10 -5.92 1.18
C PRO A 146 -24.35 -6.91 2.31
N LEU A 147 -24.62 -6.41 3.52
CA LEU A 147 -25.09 -7.25 4.60
C LEU A 147 -26.42 -7.88 4.17
N LEU A 148 -26.48 -9.21 4.15
CA LEU A 148 -27.73 -9.92 3.96
C LEU A 148 -28.58 -9.76 5.22
N VAL A 149 -29.56 -8.86 5.18
CA VAL A 149 -30.53 -8.69 6.27
C VAL A 149 -31.47 -9.88 6.24
N THR A 150 -31.21 -10.89 7.07
CA THR A 150 -31.98 -12.15 7.12
C THR A 150 -33.03 -12.19 8.23
N SER A 151 -33.07 -11.18 9.11
CA SER A 151 -33.97 -11.13 10.27
C SER A 151 -34.67 -9.77 10.39
N SER A 152 -35.91 -9.78 10.90
CA SER A 152 -36.70 -8.59 11.28
C SER A 152 -36.20 -7.92 12.57
N GLU A 153 -35.11 -8.39 13.16
CA GLU A 153 -34.50 -7.81 14.34
C GLU A 153 -33.81 -6.47 14.03
N LYS A 154 -33.95 -5.51 14.93
CA LYS A 154 -33.32 -4.19 14.81
C LYS A 154 -31.82 -4.34 15.03
N TYR A 155 -31.04 -4.17 13.97
CA TYR A 155 -29.58 -4.08 14.07
C TYR A 155 -29.16 -2.66 14.48
N ILE A 156 -28.36 -2.56 15.54
CA ILE A 156 -27.66 -1.32 15.90
C ILE A 156 -26.25 -1.43 15.35
N ALA A 157 -25.89 -0.58 14.40
CA ALA A 157 -24.52 -0.44 13.94
C ALA A 157 -23.79 0.58 14.83
N VAL A 158 -22.72 0.15 15.48
CA VAL A 158 -21.84 1.04 16.25
C VAL A 158 -20.59 1.33 15.43
N LEU A 159 -20.41 2.59 15.04
CA LEU A 159 -19.19 3.07 14.41
C LEU A 159 -18.15 3.34 15.50
N ILE A 160 -17.05 2.60 15.48
CA ILE A 160 -15.88 2.84 16.33
C ILE A 160 -14.72 3.19 15.41
N GLY A 161 -14.21 4.43 15.48
CA GLY A 161 -13.09 4.90 14.69
C GLY A 161 -12.40 6.10 15.33
N GLY A 162 -11.07 6.19 15.14
CA GLY A 162 -10.19 7.27 15.57
C GLY A 162 -9.17 7.62 14.50
#